data_AF-A0A2G6JIM9-F1
#
_entry.id   AF-A0A2G6JIM9-F1
#
_cell.length_a   1.000
_cell.length_b   1.000
_cell.length_c   1.000
_cell.angle_alpha   90.00
_cell.angle_beta   90.00
_cell.angle_gamma   90.00
#
_symmetry.space_group_name_H-M   'P 1'
#
loop_
_entity.id
_entity.type
_entity.pdbx_description
1 polymer ?
#
loop_
_entity_poly.entity_id
_entity_poly.type
_entity_poly.pdbx_seq_one_letter_code
_entity_poly.pdbx_strand_id
1 'polypeptide(L)'
;MLLLLGLGVWIVTSPSRAPGLPELREGAYVLELRLGKARGALEVLEEGGQRSYRWLWRDRKDHAASSPVFGPDTLRQFFGDDAEEHFVAGANHPLFRVFAITSVGSLFWVLLGFIGQAAFFGRMALQWIASEREQRSVVPSTFWVLSLLGGILLFTYFAWRKDIVGVLGQSTGIVIYARNLRLIRKELRSQRKAAAS
;
A
#
# COMPACT_ATOMS: atom_id res chain seq x y z
N MET A 1 -1.51 12.95 14.23
CA MET A 1 -2.18 11.90 13.41
C MET A 1 -2.63 12.43 12.05
N LEU A 2 -3.44 13.50 12.00
CA LEU A 2 -3.88 14.10 10.73
C LEU A 2 -2.73 14.56 9.82
N LEU A 3 -1.66 15.15 10.38
CA LEU A 3 -0.46 15.55 9.63
C LEU A 3 0.29 14.35 9.02
N LEU A 4 0.37 13.22 9.72
CA LEU A 4 1.01 12.01 9.21
C LEU A 4 0.15 11.33 8.14
N LEU A 5 -1.18 11.37 8.27
CA LEU A 5 -2.11 10.91 7.24
C LEU A 5 -2.02 11.81 6.00
N GLY A 6 -1.98 13.13 6.18
CA GLY A 6 -1.79 14.09 5.10
C GLY A 6 -0.45 13.90 4.38
N LEU A 7 0.63 13.68 5.13
CA LEU A 7 1.95 13.36 4.55
C LEU A 7 1.95 12.01 3.82
N GLY A 8 1.28 11.00 4.36
CA GLY A 8 1.15 9.69 3.71
C GLY A 8 0.37 9.78 2.40
N VAL A 9 -0.78 10.46 2.41
CA VAL A 9 -1.57 10.72 1.20
C VAL A 9 -0.73 11.52 0.20
N TRP A 10 -0.08 12.60 0.64
CA TRP A 10 0.82 13.37 -0.20
C TRP A 10 1.89 12.51 -0.84
N ILE A 11 2.61 11.68 -0.08
CA ILE A 11 3.69 10.84 -0.64
C ILE A 11 3.14 9.87 -1.69
N VAL A 12 1.94 9.32 -1.47
CA VAL A 12 1.32 8.35 -2.39
C VAL A 12 0.74 9.02 -3.64
N THR A 13 0.13 10.21 -3.50
CA THR A 13 -0.54 10.91 -4.59
C THR A 13 0.34 11.94 -5.27
N SER A 14 1.47 12.31 -4.65
CA SER A 14 2.43 13.24 -5.24
C SER A 14 2.88 12.64 -6.56
N PRO A 15 2.79 13.38 -7.67
CA PRO A 15 3.33 12.91 -8.92
C PRO A 15 4.81 12.62 -8.71
N SER A 16 5.18 11.34 -8.75
CA SER A 16 6.57 10.89 -8.77
C SER A 16 7.17 11.37 -10.09
N ARG A 17 7.58 12.64 -10.15
CA ARG A 17 8.55 13.08 -11.14
C ARG A 17 9.87 12.61 -10.60
N ALA A 18 10.40 11.50 -11.12
CA ALA A 18 11.78 11.14 -10.85
C ALA A 18 12.65 12.37 -11.20
N PRO A 19 13.33 12.98 -10.22
CA PRO A 19 14.04 14.24 -10.44
C PRO A 19 15.10 14.07 -11.53
N GLY A 20 15.04 14.92 -12.56
CA GLY A 20 16.02 14.93 -13.65
C GLY A 20 15.79 13.91 -14.78
N LEU A 21 14.56 13.46 -15.02
CA LEU A 21 14.20 12.81 -16.29
C LEU A 21 14.12 13.85 -17.44
N PRO A 22 14.28 13.42 -18.70
CA PRO A 22 14.05 14.27 -19.87
C PRO A 22 12.64 14.89 -19.86
N GLU A 23 12.48 16.02 -20.55
CA GLU A 23 11.19 16.68 -20.69
C GLU A 23 10.16 15.76 -21.39
N LEU A 24 8.96 15.72 -20.81
CA LEU A 24 7.88 14.84 -21.25
C LEU A 24 7.14 15.47 -22.43
N ARG A 25 6.70 14.64 -23.37
CA ARG A 25 5.80 15.06 -24.45
C ARG A 25 4.46 15.51 -23.86
N GLU A 26 3.84 16.53 -24.44
CA GLU A 26 2.54 17.03 -23.96
C GLU A 26 1.49 15.92 -24.00
N GLY A 27 0.74 15.75 -22.90
CA GLY A 27 -0.23 14.67 -22.75
C GLY A 27 0.35 13.29 -22.41
N ALA A 28 1.67 13.15 -22.33
CA ALA A 28 2.29 11.88 -21.96
C ALA A 28 2.22 11.61 -20.46
N TYR A 29 2.13 10.33 -20.09
CA TYR A 29 2.31 9.86 -18.72
C TYR A 29 3.52 8.91 -18.64
N VAL A 30 4.04 8.75 -17.43
CA VAL A 30 5.26 7.96 -17.20
C VAL A 30 4.97 6.81 -16.25
N LEU A 31 5.48 5.63 -16.58
CA LEU A 31 5.55 4.48 -15.70
C LEU A 31 6.97 4.34 -15.16
N GLU A 32 7.19 4.57 -13.87
CA GLU A 32 8.50 4.37 -13.24
C GLU A 32 8.87 2.89 -13.16
N LEU A 33 10.11 2.58 -13.54
CA LEU A 33 10.69 1.24 -13.49
C LEU A 33 11.95 1.26 -12.62
N ARG A 34 11.96 0.39 -11.61
CA ARG A 34 13.09 0.24 -10.68
C ARG A 34 13.70 -1.14 -10.87
N LEU A 35 14.86 -1.19 -11.51
CA LEU A 35 15.63 -2.40 -11.75
C LEU A 35 16.89 -2.36 -10.87
N GLY A 36 16.78 -2.90 -9.65
CA GLY A 36 17.84 -2.84 -8.65
C GLY A 36 18.17 -1.40 -8.27
N LYS A 37 19.36 -0.91 -8.65
CA LYS A 37 19.78 0.48 -8.45
C LYS A 37 19.49 1.39 -9.66
N ALA A 38 19.18 0.80 -10.81
CA ALA A 38 18.86 1.56 -12.02
C ALA A 38 17.42 2.09 -11.93
N ARG A 39 17.27 3.39 -12.18
CA ARG A 39 15.97 4.06 -12.28
C ARG A 39 15.74 4.40 -13.75
N GLY A 40 14.65 3.87 -14.28
CA GLY A 40 14.16 4.20 -15.61
C GLY A 40 12.67 4.52 -15.54
N ALA A 41 12.14 4.98 -16.65
CA ALA A 41 10.75 5.37 -16.78
C ALA A 41 10.31 5.06 -18.22
N LEU A 42 9.13 4.51 -18.40
CA LEU A 42 8.52 4.35 -19.72
C LEU A 42 7.54 5.50 -19.92
N GLU A 43 7.85 6.41 -20.84
CA GLU A 43 6.92 7.44 -21.30
C GLU A 43 5.94 6.80 -22.28
N VAL A 44 4.66 7.07 -22.09
CA VAL A 44 3.56 6.64 -22.96
C VAL A 44 2.78 7.86 -23.42
N LEU A 45 2.61 7.97 -24.73
CA LEU A 45 1.82 9.01 -25.38
C LEU A 45 0.80 8.36 -26.30
N GLU A 46 -0.45 8.80 -26.22
CA GLU A 46 -1.53 8.42 -27.11
C GLU A 46 -1.95 9.65 -27.92
N GLU A 47 -1.69 9.63 -29.23
CA GLU A 47 -1.94 10.75 -30.12
C GLU A 47 -2.67 10.23 -31.37
N GLY A 48 -3.87 10.76 -31.65
CA GLY A 48 -4.67 10.33 -32.81
C GLY A 48 -5.07 8.84 -32.82
N GLY A 49 -5.12 8.19 -31.66
CA GLY A 49 -5.40 6.75 -31.55
C GLY A 49 -4.19 5.84 -31.82
N GLN A 50 -3.02 6.41 -32.11
CA GLN A 50 -1.75 5.67 -32.17
C GLN A 50 -0.96 5.89 -30.88
N ARG A 51 -0.46 4.80 -30.31
CA ARG A 51 0.34 4.82 -29.08
C ARG A 51 1.82 4.75 -29.39
N SER A 52 2.58 5.58 -28.70
CA SER A 52 4.02 5.63 -28.84
C SER A 52 4.71 5.60 -27.48
N TYR A 53 5.80 4.86 -27.41
CA TYR A 53 6.52 4.56 -26.18
C TYR A 53 7.96 5.05 -26.28
N ARG A 54 8.52 5.45 -25.14
CA ARG A 54 9.93 5.83 -25.06
C ARG A 54 10.51 5.51 -23.69
N TRP A 55 11.68 4.89 -23.67
CA TRP A 55 12.44 4.67 -22.45
C TRP A 55 13.14 5.96 -22.04
N LEU A 56 13.01 6.31 -20.77
CA LEU A 56 13.71 7.41 -20.12
C LEU A 56 14.58 6.81 -19.02
N TRP A 57 15.83 7.20 -18.95
CA TRP A 57 16.70 6.81 -17.84
C TRP A 57 17.71 7.91 -17.55
N ARG A 58 18.39 7.77 -16.42
CA ARG A 58 19.50 8.64 -16.07
C ARG A 58 20.79 7.82 -16.02
N ASP A 59 21.79 8.25 -16.77
CA ASP A 59 23.11 7.63 -16.73
C ASP A 59 23.87 8.03 -15.45
N ARG A 60 24.92 7.28 -15.09
CA ARG A 60 25.79 7.46 -13.92
C ARG A 60 26.43 8.85 -13.83
N LYS A 61 26.49 9.57 -14.96
CA LYS A 61 26.99 10.96 -15.05
C LYS A 61 25.87 12.01 -14.97
N ASP A 62 24.68 11.65 -14.49
CA ASP A 62 23.50 12.53 -14.41
C ASP A 62 22.99 13.09 -15.75
N HIS A 63 23.36 12.46 -16.87
CA HIS A 63 22.76 12.77 -18.16
C HIS A 63 21.42 12.08 -18.28
N ALA A 64 20.38 12.88 -18.49
CA ALA A 64 19.06 12.39 -18.85
C ALA A 64 19.13 11.86 -20.28
N ALA A 65 18.81 10.59 -20.48
CA ALA A 65 18.86 9.93 -21.78
C ALA A 65 17.50 9.29 -22.08
N SER A 66 17.20 9.19 -23.37
CA SER A 66 15.97 8.56 -23.84
C SER A 66 16.23 7.66 -25.05
N SER A 67 15.46 6.59 -25.19
CA SER A 67 15.48 5.78 -26.40
C SER A 67 14.82 6.54 -27.56
N PRO A 68 15.02 6.08 -28.80
CA PRO A 68 14.09 6.41 -29.88
C PRO A 68 12.65 6.04 -29.49
N VAL A 69 11.69 6.72 -30.10
CA VAL A 69 10.27 6.39 -29.96
C VAL A 69 10.00 5.07 -30.67
N PHE A 70 9.28 4.17 -30.02
CA PHE A 70 8.90 2.87 -30.57
C PHE A 70 7.40 2.61 -30.45
N GLY A 71 6.90 1.76 -31.34
CA GLY A 71 5.49 1.42 -31.43
C GLY A 71 5.08 0.24 -30.52
N PRO A 72 3.78 -0.11 -30.50
CA PRO A 72 3.23 -1.19 -29.70
C PRO A 72 3.84 -2.56 -30.02
N ASP A 73 4.19 -2.81 -31.28
CA ASP A 73 4.73 -4.11 -31.74
C ASP A 73 6.04 -4.46 -31.02
N THR A 74 6.90 -3.46 -30.82
CA THR A 74 8.15 -3.62 -30.07
C THR A 74 7.87 -3.95 -28.61
N LEU A 75 6.85 -3.34 -28.00
CA LEU A 75 6.50 -3.60 -26.60
C LEU A 75 5.98 -5.04 -26.43
N ARG A 76 5.15 -5.52 -27.35
CA ARG A 76 4.63 -6.89 -27.37
C ARG A 76 5.75 -7.92 -27.53
N GLN A 77 6.77 -7.62 -28.33
CA GLN A 77 7.93 -8.49 -28.49
C GLN A 77 8.70 -8.72 -27.17
N PHE A 78 8.81 -7.70 -26.32
CA PHE A 78 9.55 -7.79 -25.06
C PHE A 78 8.73 -8.33 -23.89
N PHE A 79 7.43 -8.03 -23.85
CA PHE A 79 6.59 -8.27 -22.67
C PHE A 79 5.37 -9.18 -22.94
N GLY A 80 5.19 -9.65 -24.19
CA GLY A 80 4.05 -10.46 -24.62
C GLY A 80 2.85 -9.63 -25.09
N ASP A 81 1.87 -10.30 -25.69
CA ASP A 81 0.69 -9.65 -26.29
C ASP A 81 -0.17 -8.91 -25.26
N ASP A 82 -0.22 -9.40 -24.02
CA ASP A 82 -1.01 -8.81 -22.93
C ASP A 82 -0.39 -7.54 -22.34
N ALA A 83 0.87 -7.23 -22.68
CA ALA A 83 1.61 -6.14 -22.07
C ALA A 83 0.93 -4.79 -22.31
N GLU A 84 0.45 -4.56 -23.53
CA GLU A 84 -0.22 -3.32 -23.90
C GLU A 84 -1.46 -3.10 -23.04
N GLU A 85 -2.27 -4.15 -22.83
CA GLU A 85 -3.47 -4.07 -22.00
C GLU A 85 -3.13 -3.72 -20.54
N HIS A 86 -2.08 -4.32 -19.98
CA HIS A 86 -1.64 -4.03 -18.61
C HIS A 86 -1.06 -2.61 -18.44
N PHE A 87 -0.34 -2.11 -19.45
CA PHE A 87 0.22 -0.75 -19.43
C PHE A 87 -0.85 0.34 -19.67
N VAL A 88 -1.92 0.01 -20.38
CA VAL A 88 -3.02 0.91 -20.74
C VAL A 88 -4.10 0.94 -19.66
N ALA A 89 -4.49 -0.23 -19.11
CA ALA A 89 -5.51 -0.32 -18.08
C ALA A 89 -5.13 0.42 -16.79
N GLY A 90 -3.84 0.42 -16.44
CA GLY A 90 -3.32 1.18 -15.30
C GLY A 90 -3.15 2.69 -15.55
N ALA A 91 -3.21 3.13 -16.81
CA ALA A 91 -2.92 4.49 -17.20
C ALA A 91 -4.12 5.43 -17.20
N ASN A 92 -5.27 4.95 -17.64
CA ASN A 92 -6.43 5.79 -17.88
C ASN A 92 -7.30 6.02 -16.63
N HIS A 93 -7.01 5.36 -15.50
CA HIS A 93 -7.79 5.53 -14.27
C HIS A 93 -6.89 5.74 -13.03
N PRO A 94 -7.01 6.88 -12.33
CA PRO A 94 -6.12 7.25 -11.21
C PRO A 94 -6.17 6.23 -10.06
N LEU A 95 -7.34 5.63 -9.78
CA LEU A 95 -7.45 4.58 -8.75
C LEU A 95 -6.64 3.32 -9.08
N PHE A 96 -6.58 2.90 -10.34
CA PHE A 96 -5.83 1.69 -10.74
C PHE A 96 -4.32 1.92 -10.63
N ARG A 97 -3.86 3.15 -10.91
CA ARG A 97 -2.47 3.57 -10.71
C ARG A 97 -2.08 3.64 -9.23
N VAL A 98 -2.96 4.18 -8.38
CA VAL A 98 -2.69 4.31 -6.93
C VAL A 98 -2.68 2.95 -6.22
N PHE A 99 -3.55 2.03 -6.61
CA PHE A 99 -3.65 0.73 -5.93
C PHE A 99 -2.87 -0.41 -6.60
N ALA A 100 -2.34 -0.18 -7.81
CA ALA A 100 -1.65 -1.18 -8.63
C ALA A 100 -2.44 -2.49 -8.73
N ILE A 101 -3.76 -2.38 -8.98
CA ILE A 101 -4.70 -3.50 -9.06
C ILE A 101 -4.96 -3.76 -10.55
N THR A 102 -4.67 -4.95 -11.04
CA THR A 102 -4.93 -5.37 -12.43
C THR A 102 -6.17 -6.26 -12.57
N SER A 103 -6.84 -6.65 -11.48
CA SER A 103 -8.02 -7.54 -11.51
C SER A 103 -9.04 -7.26 -10.39
N VAL A 104 -10.33 -7.58 -10.61
CA VAL A 104 -11.38 -7.54 -9.58
C VAL A 104 -11.04 -8.45 -8.39
N GLY A 105 -10.35 -9.58 -8.64
CA GLY A 105 -9.85 -10.45 -7.57
C GLY A 105 -8.85 -9.75 -6.64
N SER A 106 -8.02 -8.84 -7.16
CA SER A 106 -7.10 -8.03 -6.34
C SER A 106 -7.81 -6.93 -5.53
N LEU A 107 -9.00 -6.49 -5.93
CA LEU A 107 -9.77 -5.50 -5.18
C LEU A 107 -10.22 -6.05 -3.82
N PHE A 108 -10.62 -7.32 -3.77
CA PHE A 108 -10.97 -8.00 -2.53
C PHE A 108 -9.81 -7.98 -1.52
N TRP A 109 -8.59 -8.30 -1.97
CA TRP A 109 -7.40 -8.29 -1.11
C TRP A 109 -7.06 -6.89 -0.62
N VAL A 110 -7.21 -5.87 -1.45
CA VAL A 110 -6.99 -4.47 -1.05
C VAL A 110 -8.02 -4.02 -0.04
N LEU A 111 -9.30 -4.37 -0.22
CA LEU A 111 -10.36 -4.09 0.75
C LEU A 111 -10.06 -4.76 2.10
N LEU A 112 -9.59 -6.01 2.08
CA LEU A 112 -9.17 -6.74 3.28
C LEU A 112 -8.05 -6.00 4.02
N GLY A 113 -7.05 -5.49 3.29
CA GLY A 113 -6.00 -4.63 3.86
C GLY A 113 -6.55 -3.35 4.47
N PHE A 114 -7.51 -2.69 3.81
CA PHE A 114 -8.16 -1.48 4.32
C PHE A 114 -8.99 -1.74 5.58
N ILE A 115 -9.73 -2.84 5.66
CA ILE A 115 -10.47 -3.22 6.87
C ILE A 115 -9.49 -3.47 8.03
N GLY A 116 -8.36 -4.15 7.75
CA GLY A 116 -7.29 -4.33 8.72
C GLY A 116 -6.75 -2.98 9.24
N GLN A 117 -6.47 -2.04 8.33
CA GLN A 117 -6.01 -0.70 8.68
C GLN A 117 -7.06 0.09 9.47
N ALA A 118 -8.35 -0.04 9.12
CA ALA A 118 -9.45 0.60 9.82
C ALA A 118 -9.58 0.08 11.26
N ALA A 119 -9.36 -1.22 11.51
CA ALA A 119 -9.31 -1.77 12.87
C ALA A 119 -8.14 -1.18 13.69
N PHE A 120 -6.96 -1.01 13.06
CA PHE A 120 -5.80 -0.38 13.70
C PHE A 120 -5.98 1.12 13.98
N PHE A 121 -6.79 1.81 13.20
CA PHE A 121 -7.19 3.18 13.49
C PHE A 121 -8.26 3.22 14.59
N GLY A 122 -9.28 2.37 14.46
CA GLY A 122 -10.40 2.27 15.40
C GLY A 122 -9.96 1.96 16.82
N ARG A 123 -8.92 1.11 17.02
CA ARG A 123 -8.38 0.85 18.37
C ARG A 123 -7.85 2.13 19.04
N MET A 124 -7.21 3.03 18.28
CA MET A 124 -6.66 4.27 18.84
C MET A 124 -7.78 5.25 19.16
N ALA A 125 -8.78 5.35 18.27
CA ALA A 125 -9.98 6.14 18.54
C ALA A 125 -10.71 5.64 19.80
N LEU A 126 -10.93 4.34 19.94
CA LEU A 126 -11.56 3.76 21.12
C LEU A 126 -10.73 3.94 22.40
N GLN A 127 -9.41 3.79 22.31
CA GLN A 127 -8.53 4.00 23.46
C GLN A 127 -8.55 5.47 23.90
N TRP A 128 -8.53 6.40 22.96
CA TRP A 128 -8.63 7.83 23.25
C TRP A 128 -9.98 8.15 23.92
N ILE A 129 -11.09 7.72 23.32
CA ILE A 129 -12.44 7.93 23.91
C ILE A 129 -12.55 7.32 25.31
N ALA A 130 -12.01 6.11 25.52
CA ALA A 130 -12.01 5.49 26.84
C ALA A 130 -11.17 6.26 27.86
N SER A 131 -9.99 6.75 27.44
CA SER A 131 -9.11 7.51 28.33
C SER A 131 -9.68 8.88 28.69
N GLU A 132 -10.34 9.56 27.75
CA GLU A 132 -11.03 10.82 28.01
C GLU A 132 -12.19 10.64 28.98
N ARG A 133 -12.98 9.58 28.80
CA ARG A 133 -14.10 9.27 29.70
C ARG A 133 -13.65 8.97 31.12
N GLU A 134 -12.48 8.36 31.29
CA GLU A 134 -11.94 8.01 32.60
C GLU A 134 -10.98 9.07 33.16
N GLN A 135 -10.60 10.08 32.38
CA GLN A 135 -9.57 11.09 32.72
C GLN A 135 -8.22 10.47 33.15
N ARG A 136 -7.90 9.29 32.60
CA ARG A 136 -6.65 8.56 32.84
C ARG A 136 -6.26 7.77 31.60
N SER A 137 -4.96 7.53 31.42
CA SER A 137 -4.45 6.71 30.31
C SER A 137 -4.84 5.25 30.51
N VAL A 138 -5.94 4.82 29.88
CA VAL A 138 -6.50 3.48 30.02
C VAL A 138 -6.55 2.80 28.66
N VAL A 139 -6.20 1.52 28.64
CA VAL A 139 -6.28 0.67 27.45
C VAL A 139 -7.46 -0.30 27.61
N PRO A 140 -8.59 -0.07 26.92
CA PRO A 140 -9.76 -0.93 27.05
C PRO A 140 -9.49 -2.31 26.46
N SER A 141 -10.20 -3.34 26.91
CA SER A 141 -10.06 -4.71 26.37
C SER A 141 -10.36 -4.79 24.86
N THR A 142 -11.25 -3.94 24.36
CA THR A 142 -11.59 -3.78 22.94
C THR A 142 -10.40 -3.34 22.09
N PHE A 143 -9.43 -2.63 22.66
CA PHE A 143 -8.18 -2.27 21.98
C PHE A 143 -7.42 -3.52 21.52
N TRP A 144 -7.32 -4.52 22.40
CA TRP A 144 -6.60 -5.76 22.12
C TRP A 144 -7.34 -6.64 21.11
N VAL A 145 -8.68 -6.65 21.17
CA VAL A 145 -9.51 -7.37 20.20
C VAL A 145 -9.38 -6.77 18.79
N LEU A 146 -9.49 -5.44 18.67
CA LEU A 146 -9.30 -4.78 17.38
C LEU A 146 -7.87 -4.92 16.85
N SER A 147 -6.87 -4.87 17.73
CA SER A 147 -5.47 -5.09 17.34
C SER A 147 -5.25 -6.51 16.80
N LEU A 148 -5.86 -7.52 17.43
CA LEU A 148 -5.77 -8.90 16.96
C LEU A 148 -6.46 -9.09 15.60
N LEU A 149 -7.68 -8.57 15.44
CA LEU A 149 -8.42 -8.63 14.18
C LEU A 149 -7.69 -7.88 13.07
N GLY A 150 -7.28 -6.64 13.32
CA GLY A 150 -6.50 -5.85 12.37
C GLY A 150 -5.19 -6.52 12.00
N GLY A 151 -4.49 -7.10 12.99
CA GLY A 151 -3.24 -7.82 12.79
C GLY A 151 -3.40 -9.05 11.89
N ILE A 152 -4.45 -9.86 12.11
CA ILE A 152 -4.75 -11.02 11.27
C ILE A 152 -5.06 -10.58 9.83
N LEU A 153 -5.91 -9.57 9.65
CA LEU A 153 -6.26 -9.08 8.32
C LEU A 153 -5.04 -8.53 7.57
N LEU A 154 -4.23 -7.69 8.23
CA LEU A 154 -3.00 -7.18 7.62
C LEU A 154 -1.97 -8.27 7.38
N PHE A 155 -1.85 -9.26 8.27
CA PHE A 155 -0.97 -10.41 8.05
C PHE A 155 -1.38 -11.17 6.79
N THR A 156 -2.68 -11.47 6.63
CA THR A 156 -3.21 -12.12 5.44
C THR A 156 -2.95 -11.30 4.18
N TYR A 157 -3.15 -9.97 4.25
CA TYR A 157 -2.86 -9.06 3.14
C TYR A 157 -1.37 -9.04 2.76
N PHE A 158 -0.47 -8.92 3.73
CA PHE A 158 0.98 -8.90 3.46
C PHE A 158 1.52 -10.25 2.99
N ALA A 159 0.94 -11.36 3.48
CA ALA A 159 1.25 -12.69 2.98
C ALA A 159 0.85 -12.83 1.51
N TRP A 160 -0.33 -12.33 1.12
CA TRP A 160 -0.75 -12.27 -0.28
C TRP A 160 0.17 -11.38 -1.14
N ARG A 161 0.58 -10.22 -0.62
CA ARG A 161 1.56 -9.33 -1.28
C ARG A 161 3.00 -9.90 -1.32
N LYS A 162 3.26 -11.03 -0.66
CA LYS A 162 4.61 -11.61 -0.47
C LYS A 162 5.61 -10.63 0.16
N ASP A 163 5.13 -9.78 1.07
CA ASP A 163 5.95 -8.80 1.79
C ASP A 163 6.43 -9.38 3.13
N ILE A 164 7.70 -9.76 3.19
CA ILE A 164 8.30 -10.36 4.39
C ILE A 164 8.30 -9.40 5.60
N VAL A 165 8.48 -8.10 5.37
CA VAL A 165 8.53 -7.11 6.45
C VAL A 165 7.15 -6.96 7.06
N GLY A 166 6.11 -6.87 6.22
CA GLY A 166 4.72 -6.84 6.67
C GLY A 166 4.31 -8.10 7.44
N VAL A 167 4.66 -9.28 6.93
CA VAL A 167 4.36 -10.58 7.56
C VAL A 167 5.04 -10.72 8.93
N LEU A 168 6.33 -10.42 9.02
CA LEU A 168 7.08 -10.49 10.29
C LEU A 168 6.58 -9.47 11.31
N GLY A 169 6.28 -8.24 10.87
CA GLY A 169 5.70 -7.21 11.73
C GLY A 169 4.36 -7.62 12.33
N GLN A 170 3.43 -8.12 11.50
CA GLN A 170 2.10 -8.49 11.97
C GLN A 170 2.09 -9.79 12.79
N SER A 171 2.93 -10.78 12.46
CA SER A 171 3.03 -12.03 13.23
C SER A 171 3.40 -11.78 14.69
N THR A 172 4.39 -10.93 14.93
CA THR A 172 4.81 -10.53 16.29
C THR A 172 3.68 -9.81 17.03
N GLY A 173 2.99 -8.89 16.35
CA GLY A 173 1.83 -8.20 16.89
C GLY A 173 0.71 -9.15 17.34
N ILE A 174 0.31 -10.07 16.46
CA ILE A 174 -0.74 -11.07 16.72
C ILE A 174 -0.45 -11.87 18.00
N VAL A 175 0.78 -12.35 18.16
CA VAL A 175 1.18 -13.12 19.36
C VAL A 175 1.02 -12.30 20.63
N ILE A 176 1.48 -11.04 20.62
CA ILE A 176 1.37 -10.13 21.76
C ILE A 176 -0.10 -9.82 22.08
N TYR A 177 -0.92 -9.53 21.07
CA TYR A 177 -2.33 -9.19 21.26
C TYR A 177 -3.12 -10.39 21.81
N ALA A 178 -2.88 -11.58 21.27
CA ALA A 178 -3.50 -12.81 21.76
C ALA A 178 -3.10 -13.11 23.21
N ARG A 179 -1.81 -12.95 23.55
CA ARG A 179 -1.31 -13.10 24.92
C ARG A 179 -2.00 -12.13 25.89
N ASN A 180 -2.08 -10.86 25.53
CA ASN A 180 -2.69 -9.85 26.40
C ASN A 180 -4.19 -10.10 26.60
N LEU A 181 -4.90 -10.49 25.55
CA LEU A 181 -6.31 -10.86 25.67
C LEU A 181 -6.51 -12.10 26.57
N ARG A 182 -5.60 -13.08 26.50
CA ARG A 182 -5.61 -14.24 27.41
C ARG A 182 -5.39 -13.83 28.87
N LEU A 183 -4.45 -12.93 29.14
CA LEU A 183 -4.18 -12.42 30.49
C LEU A 183 -5.39 -11.68 31.06
N ILE A 184 -6.01 -10.78 30.28
CA ILE A 184 -7.22 -10.06 30.68
C ILE A 184 -8.37 -11.03 31.01
N ARG A 185 -8.58 -12.05 30.17
CA ARG A 185 -9.62 -13.08 30.43
C ARG A 185 -9.33 -13.88 31.70
N LYS A 186 -8.06 -14.18 31.99
CA LYS A 186 -7.67 -14.89 33.21
C LYS A 186 -7.97 -14.05 34.45
N GLU A 187 -7.62 -12.77 34.42
CA GLU A 187 -7.87 -11.82 35.51
C GLU A 187 -9.36 -11.68 35.82
N LEU A 188 -10.18 -11.46 34.78
CA LEU A 188 -11.64 -11.38 34.93
C LEU A 188 -12.26 -12.64 35.53
N ARG A 189 -11.73 -13.83 35.20
CA ARG A 189 -12.19 -15.10 35.80
C ARG A 189 -11.79 -15.21 37.27
N SER A 190 -10.60 -14.75 37.62
CA SER A 190 -10.12 -14.73 39.01
C SER A 190 -11.00 -13.84 39.88
N GLN A 191 -11.27 -12.62 39.43
CA GLN A 191 -12.11 -11.66 40.13
C GLN A 191 -13.55 -12.17 40.31
N ARG A 192 -14.12 -12.79 39.28
CA ARG A 192 -15.46 -13.40 39.36
C ARG A 192 -15.54 -14.54 40.37
N LYS A 193 -14.48 -15.35 40.49
CA LYS A 193 -14.42 -16.42 41.50
C LYS A 193 -14.33 -15.84 42.91
N ALA A 194 -13.50 -14.83 43.12
CA ALA A 194 -13.37 -14.15 44.41
C ALA A 194 -14.66 -13.43 44.84
N ALA A 195 -15.44 -12.91 43.89
CA ALA A 195 -16.73 -12.29 44.17
C ALA A 195 -17.87 -13.31 44.44
N ALA A 196 -17.65 -14.60 44.11
CA ALA A 196 -18.63 -15.67 44.29
C ALA A 196 -18.36 -16.55 45.52
N SER A 197 -17.22 -16.35 46.19
CA SER A 197 -16.81 -16.99 47.46
C SER A 197 -17.07 -16.05 48.63
#